data_AF-A0A3M6XA04-F1
#
_entry.id   AF-A0A3M6XA04-F1
#
_cell.length_a   1.000
_cell.length_b   1.000
_cell.length_c   1.000
_cell.angle_alpha   90.00
_cell.angle_beta   90.00
_cell.angle_gamma   90.00
#
_symmetry.space_group_name_H-M   'P 1'
#
loop_
_entity.id
_entity.type
_entity.pdbx_description
1 polymer ?
#
loop_
_entity_poly.entity_id
_entity_poly.type
_entity_poly.pdbx_seq_one_letter_code
_entity_poly.pdbx_strand_id
1 'polypeptide(L)'
;TTDGGTVGCNPNLYPCGKVCLSLLGTWSGEPWKAGQSTILQILVSIQAMIFCDEPWCNEPGRENQAETLQSKEYSRGLRPHTIKAAMLDWMANKETVWSEVVRRHFEIHENEIVACVDEWIADMKKAPKLAPHFAYMGSYWAGGVLGGEDEVMSANSEVQDPALVARLKGALRELRAGGRTGQKE
;
A
#
# COMPACT_ATOMS: atom_id res chain seq x y z
N THR A 1 4.19 1.04 8.26
CA THR A 1 3.66 -0.07 7.45
C THR A 1 4.49 -0.21 6.19
N THR A 2 5.56 -1.01 6.21
CA THR A 2 6.52 -1.17 5.10
C THR A 2 6.91 -2.63 4.84
N ASP A 3 6.13 -3.59 5.39
CA ASP A 3 6.40 -5.03 5.33
C ASP A 3 7.85 -5.39 5.74
N GLY A 4 8.28 -4.90 6.91
CA GLY A 4 9.65 -5.10 7.39
C GLY A 4 10.73 -4.34 6.63
N GLY A 5 10.35 -3.34 5.83
CA GLY A 5 11.28 -2.54 5.04
C GLY A 5 11.59 -3.12 3.67
N THR A 6 10.73 -3.98 3.16
CA THR A 6 10.93 -4.70 1.88
C THR A 6 10.21 -4.05 0.70
N VAL A 7 9.32 -3.08 0.94
CA VAL A 7 8.43 -2.51 -0.09
C VAL A 7 8.40 -1.00 -0.03
N GLY A 8 8.68 -0.35 -1.16
CA GLY A 8 8.43 1.07 -1.39
C GLY A 8 7.06 1.26 -2.03
N CYS A 9 6.05 1.61 -1.23
CA CYS A 9 4.66 1.68 -1.69
C CYS A 9 4.37 2.85 -2.64
N ASN A 10 5.27 3.82 -2.72
CA ASN A 10 5.18 4.98 -3.60
C ASN A 10 6.60 5.53 -3.85
N PRO A 11 6.90 6.16 -4.99
CA PRO A 11 8.16 6.91 -5.17
C PRO A 11 8.47 7.91 -4.05
N ASN A 12 7.46 8.39 -3.33
CA ASN A 12 7.60 9.27 -2.17
C ASN A 12 7.47 8.55 -0.81
N LEU A 13 7.35 7.22 -0.77
CA LEU A 13 7.28 6.41 0.45
C LEU A 13 8.20 5.20 0.34
N TYR A 14 9.37 5.32 0.96
CA TYR A 14 10.48 4.40 0.79
C TYR A 14 10.34 3.16 1.68
N PRO A 15 10.99 2.03 1.33
CA PRO A 15 10.97 0.82 2.17
C PRO A 15 11.44 1.09 3.60
N CYS A 16 12.47 1.93 3.78
CA CYS A 16 12.97 2.33 5.10
C CYS A 16 12.02 3.23 5.90
N GLY A 17 10.84 3.58 5.37
CA GLY A 17 9.85 4.46 6.01
C GLY A 17 10.10 5.95 5.79
N LYS A 18 11.11 6.33 4.99
CA LYS A 18 11.32 7.73 4.60
C LYS A 18 10.15 8.21 3.73
N VAL A 19 9.62 9.38 4.07
CA VAL A 19 8.56 10.08 3.34
C VAL A 19 9.16 11.29 2.64
N CYS A 20 8.91 11.44 1.34
CA CYS A 20 9.37 12.58 0.54
C CYS A 20 8.27 13.63 0.41
N LEU A 21 8.38 14.71 1.18
CA LEU A 21 7.50 15.88 1.12
C LEU A 21 8.33 17.13 1.34
N SER A 22 8.03 18.21 0.62
CA SER A 22 8.75 19.48 0.78
C SER A 22 8.57 20.07 2.18
N LEU A 23 7.36 19.92 2.75
CA LEU A 23 7.05 20.28 4.14
C LEU A 23 7.89 19.49 5.17
N LEU A 24 8.48 18.36 4.80
CA LEU A 24 9.38 17.58 5.66
C LEU A 24 10.86 17.82 5.32
N GLY A 25 11.16 18.69 4.36
CA GLY A 25 12.53 18.97 3.89
C GLY A 25 13.16 17.80 3.12
N THR A 26 12.36 16.83 2.69
CA THR A 26 12.83 15.60 2.02
C THR A 26 12.53 15.57 0.53
N TRP A 27 11.91 16.64 0.00
CA TRP A 27 11.62 16.82 -1.42
C TRP A 27 11.69 18.31 -1.81
N SER A 28 11.82 18.61 -3.10
CA SER A 28 11.78 19.99 -3.61
C SER A 28 10.37 20.57 -3.50
N GLY A 29 10.27 21.86 -3.13
CA GLY A 29 9.00 22.57 -3.01
C GLY A 29 8.97 23.54 -1.83
N GLU A 30 7.76 23.88 -1.37
CA GLU A 30 7.58 24.78 -0.22
C GLU A 30 8.03 24.09 1.09
N PRO A 31 8.99 24.67 1.83
CA PRO A 31 9.49 24.08 3.08
C PRO A 31 8.57 24.39 4.27
N TRP A 32 8.76 23.64 5.36
CA TRP A 32 8.11 23.92 6.66
C TRP A 32 8.40 25.35 7.14
N LYS A 33 7.36 26.06 7.58
CA LYS A 33 7.45 27.40 8.19
C LYS A 33 6.89 27.37 9.60
N ALA A 34 7.75 27.57 10.59
CA ALA A 34 7.35 27.62 11.99
C ALA A 34 6.27 28.69 12.24
N GLY A 35 5.21 28.32 12.97
CA GLY A 35 4.07 29.21 13.25
C GLY A 35 3.08 29.40 12.09
N GLN A 36 3.32 28.79 10.92
CA GLN A 36 2.41 28.85 9.76
C GLN A 36 2.00 27.45 9.29
N SER A 37 2.97 26.54 9.18
CA SER A 37 2.72 25.17 8.76
C SER A 37 2.05 24.36 9.87
N THR A 38 1.23 23.37 9.49
CA THR A 38 0.48 22.53 10.44
C THR A 38 0.69 21.05 10.18
N ILE A 39 0.50 20.22 11.22
CA ILE A 39 0.47 18.76 11.07
C ILE A 39 -0.66 18.34 10.12
N LEU A 40 -1.80 19.04 10.15
CA LEU A 40 -2.91 18.78 9.23
C LEU A 40 -2.48 18.92 7.77
N GLN A 41 -1.68 19.93 7.43
CA GLN A 41 -1.14 20.07 6.07
C GLN A 41 -0.29 18.86 5.68
N ILE A 42 0.57 18.36 6.58
CA ILE A 42 1.36 17.16 6.31
C ILE A 42 0.45 15.96 6.05
N LEU A 43 -0.57 15.73 6.89
CA LEU A 43 -1.49 14.60 6.74
C LEU A 43 -2.30 14.67 5.43
N VAL A 44 -2.81 15.86 5.09
CA VAL A 44 -3.53 16.11 3.83
C VAL A 44 -2.60 15.94 2.63
N SER A 45 -1.35 16.41 2.72
CA SER A 45 -0.34 16.22 1.67
C SER A 45 -0.02 14.74 1.43
N ILE A 46 0.12 13.94 2.49
CA ILE A 46 0.30 12.48 2.37
C ILE A 46 -0.90 11.87 1.64
N GLN A 47 -2.12 12.19 2.08
CA GLN A 47 -3.34 11.64 1.48
C GLN A 47 -3.48 12.03 0.00
N ALA A 48 -3.27 13.31 -0.32
CA ALA A 48 -3.53 13.83 -1.66
C ALA A 48 -2.44 13.47 -2.68
N MET A 49 -1.18 13.36 -2.25
CA MET A 49 -0.05 13.20 -3.18
C MET A 49 0.57 11.81 -3.15
N ILE A 50 0.53 11.10 -2.02
CA ILE A 50 1.18 9.78 -1.89
C ILE A 50 0.17 8.64 -2.06
N PHE A 51 -1.02 8.77 -1.49
CA PHE A 51 -2.08 7.76 -1.63
C PHE A 51 -3.02 8.09 -2.80
N CYS A 52 -2.46 8.06 -4.01
CA CYS A 52 -3.15 8.31 -5.28
C CYS A 52 -3.39 7.01 -6.09
N ASP A 53 -4.24 7.09 -7.11
CA ASP A 53 -4.62 5.94 -7.95
C ASP A 53 -3.46 5.39 -8.81
N GLU A 54 -2.55 6.28 -9.24
CA GLU A 54 -1.42 5.96 -10.12
C GLU A 54 -0.08 6.40 -9.51
N PRO A 55 0.40 5.72 -8.45
CA PRO A 55 1.62 6.10 -7.74
C PRO A 55 2.89 6.01 -8.59
N TRP A 56 2.85 5.28 -9.72
CA TRP A 56 3.92 5.24 -10.71
C TRP A 56 4.30 6.63 -11.25
N CYS A 57 3.31 7.51 -11.42
CA CYS A 57 3.46 8.83 -12.00
C CYS A 57 4.08 9.86 -11.05
N ASN A 58 4.24 9.52 -9.76
CA ASN A 58 4.84 10.42 -8.76
C ASN A 58 6.36 10.57 -8.90
N GLU A 59 6.99 9.77 -9.77
CA GLU A 59 8.39 9.97 -10.08
C GLU A 59 8.59 11.11 -11.09
N PRO A 60 9.61 11.95 -10.87
CA PRO A 60 10.12 12.85 -11.89
C PRO A 60 10.34 12.17 -13.24
N GLY A 61 9.71 12.71 -14.29
CA GLY A 61 9.79 12.21 -15.66
C GLY A 61 8.77 11.12 -16.03
N ARG A 62 7.87 10.73 -15.10
CA ARG A 62 6.78 9.76 -15.34
C ARG A 62 5.38 10.40 -15.29
N GLU A 63 5.29 11.73 -15.24
CA GLU A 63 4.04 12.47 -15.02
C GLU A 63 2.98 12.18 -16.10
N ASN A 64 3.43 11.98 -17.35
CA ASN A 64 2.56 11.70 -18.50
C ASN A 64 2.43 10.19 -18.80
N GLN A 65 2.78 9.32 -17.86
CA GLN A 65 2.73 7.85 -18.02
C GLN A 65 1.51 7.22 -17.34
N ALA A 66 0.48 8.01 -17.07
CA ALA A 66 -0.83 7.54 -16.64
C ALA A 66 -1.40 6.50 -17.61
N GLU A 67 -2.16 5.54 -17.11
CA GLU A 67 -2.83 4.48 -17.85
C GLU A 67 -1.93 3.53 -18.66
N THR A 68 -0.61 3.70 -18.59
CA THR A 68 0.37 2.82 -19.22
C THR A 68 0.36 1.42 -18.57
N LEU A 69 0.89 0.43 -19.29
CA LEU A 69 1.04 -0.91 -18.73
C LEU A 69 1.92 -0.88 -17.47
N GLN A 70 2.98 -0.07 -17.47
CA GLN A 70 3.90 0.09 -16.34
C GLN A 70 3.19 0.66 -15.10
N SER A 71 2.36 1.69 -15.27
CA SER A 71 1.55 2.25 -14.16
C SER A 71 0.63 1.18 -13.55
N LYS A 72 -0.08 0.46 -14.41
CA LYS A 72 -0.98 -0.63 -14.00
C LYS A 72 -0.25 -1.77 -13.29
N GLU A 73 0.88 -2.20 -13.82
CA GLU A 73 1.70 -3.26 -13.21
C GLU A 73 2.30 -2.84 -11.88
N TYR A 74 2.74 -1.57 -11.76
CA TYR A 74 3.21 -1.04 -10.49
C TYR A 74 2.11 -1.09 -9.43
N SER A 75 0.91 -0.60 -9.73
CA SER A 75 -0.23 -0.68 -8.81
C SER A 75 -0.63 -2.13 -8.50
N ARG A 76 -0.57 -3.03 -9.47
CA ARG A 76 -0.81 -4.48 -9.27
C ARG A 76 0.17 -5.10 -8.28
N GLY A 77 1.46 -4.76 -8.39
CA GLY A 77 2.51 -5.23 -7.50
C GLY A 77 2.37 -4.76 -6.05
N LEU A 78 1.68 -3.63 -5.81
CA LEU A 78 1.47 -3.10 -4.45
C LEU A 78 0.31 -3.78 -3.69
N ARG A 79 -0.69 -4.30 -4.40
CA ARG A 79 -1.90 -4.89 -3.81
C ARG A 79 -1.66 -6.00 -2.78
N PRO A 80 -0.74 -6.97 -2.95
CA PRO A 80 -0.55 -8.03 -1.96
C PRO A 80 0.09 -7.46 -0.69
N HIS A 81 0.99 -6.49 -0.82
CA HIS A 81 1.58 -5.79 0.32
C HIS A 81 0.55 -4.95 1.07
N THR A 82 -0.39 -4.31 0.36
CA THR A 82 -1.53 -3.65 1.00
C THR A 82 -2.37 -4.64 1.79
N ILE A 83 -2.73 -5.80 1.20
CA ILE A 83 -3.51 -6.83 1.90
C ILE A 83 -2.76 -7.35 3.14
N LYS A 84 -1.47 -7.65 3.00
CA LYS A 84 -0.65 -8.21 4.08
C LYS A 84 -0.36 -7.16 5.16
N ALA A 85 0.43 -6.14 4.83
CA ALA A 85 0.96 -5.20 5.79
C ALA A 85 -0.06 -4.14 6.21
N ALA A 86 -0.92 -3.67 5.30
CA ALA A 86 -1.87 -2.59 5.60
C ALA A 86 -3.24 -3.07 6.08
N MET A 87 -3.60 -4.35 5.86
CA MET A 87 -4.86 -4.92 6.35
C MET A 87 -4.65 -6.03 7.39
N LEU A 88 -4.06 -7.17 7.00
CA LEU A 88 -3.93 -8.34 7.86
C LEU A 88 -3.10 -8.06 9.12
N ASP A 89 -1.93 -7.46 8.97
CA ASP A 89 -1.04 -7.18 10.11
C ASP A 89 -1.65 -6.16 11.08
N TRP A 90 -2.37 -5.16 10.57
CA TRP A 90 -3.09 -4.21 11.40
C TRP A 90 -4.26 -4.84 12.15
N MET A 91 -5.03 -5.73 11.50
CA MET A 91 -6.11 -6.47 12.17
C MET A 91 -5.56 -7.45 13.23
N ALA A 92 -4.38 -8.03 12.98
CA ALA A 92 -3.73 -8.93 13.92
C ALA A 92 -3.16 -8.20 15.15
N ASN A 93 -2.73 -6.94 14.99
CA ASN A 93 -2.13 -6.16 16.05
C ASN A 93 -3.18 -5.49 16.96
N LYS A 94 -3.47 -6.14 18.10
CA LYS A 94 -4.50 -5.70 19.05
C LYS A 94 -4.00 -4.70 20.10
N GLU A 95 -2.70 -4.42 20.16
CA GLU A 95 -2.09 -3.63 21.23
C GLU A 95 -1.49 -2.31 20.71
N THR A 96 -2.29 -1.55 19.97
CA THR A 96 -1.88 -0.22 19.46
C THR A 96 -2.85 0.86 19.93
N VAL A 97 -2.40 2.11 19.92
CA VAL A 97 -3.27 3.27 20.15
C VAL A 97 -4.39 3.40 19.09
N TRP A 98 -4.29 2.68 17.98
CA TRP A 98 -5.25 2.69 16.87
C TRP A 98 -6.19 1.49 16.87
N SER A 99 -6.06 0.55 17.81
CA SER A 99 -6.71 -0.76 17.71
C SER A 99 -8.24 -0.68 17.64
N GLU A 100 -8.88 0.29 18.32
CA GLU A 100 -10.32 0.49 18.16
C GLU A 100 -10.70 1.03 16.78
N VAL A 101 -9.96 2.03 16.28
CA VAL A 101 -10.19 2.63 14.96
C VAL A 101 -10.03 1.58 13.86
N VAL A 102 -8.95 0.79 13.93
CA VAL A 102 -8.66 -0.31 13.01
C VAL A 102 -9.80 -1.32 13.02
N ARG A 103 -10.20 -1.79 14.21
CA ARG A 103 -11.30 -2.76 14.34
C ARG A 103 -12.59 -2.23 13.73
N ARG A 104 -12.99 -1.00 14.07
CA ARG A 104 -14.22 -0.36 13.57
C ARG A 104 -14.17 -0.15 12.05
N HIS A 105 -13.04 0.28 11.51
CA HIS A 105 -12.85 0.45 10.07
C HIS A 105 -13.14 -0.86 9.31
N PHE A 106 -12.49 -1.96 9.71
CA PHE A 106 -12.67 -3.24 9.05
C PHE A 106 -14.06 -3.87 9.28
N GLU A 107 -14.73 -3.58 10.41
CA GLU A 107 -16.11 -3.98 10.65
C GLU A 107 -17.11 -3.25 9.74
N ILE A 108 -16.96 -1.93 9.61
CA ILE A 108 -17.89 -1.09 8.84
C ILE A 108 -17.72 -1.34 7.34
N HIS A 109 -16.47 -1.45 6.89
CA HIS A 109 -16.13 -1.52 5.46
C HIS A 109 -15.87 -2.95 4.94
N GLU A 110 -16.24 -4.00 5.69
CA GLU A 110 -16.00 -5.41 5.29
C GLU A 110 -16.42 -5.67 3.84
N ASN A 111 -17.65 -5.32 3.48
CA ASN A 111 -18.20 -5.62 2.16
C ASN A 111 -17.46 -4.87 1.04
N GLU A 112 -17.11 -3.62 1.28
CA GLU A 112 -16.39 -2.77 0.33
C GLU A 112 -14.96 -3.29 0.11
N ILE A 113 -14.28 -3.67 1.19
CA ILE A 113 -12.93 -4.23 1.14
C ILE A 113 -12.93 -5.56 0.39
N VAL A 114 -13.89 -6.44 0.67
CA VAL A 114 -14.03 -7.73 -0.03
C VAL A 114 -14.28 -7.52 -1.52
N ALA A 115 -15.19 -6.61 -1.88
CA ALA A 115 -15.49 -6.30 -3.28
C ALA A 115 -14.24 -5.75 -4.01
N CYS A 116 -13.53 -4.80 -3.40
CA CYS A 116 -12.30 -4.22 -3.94
C CYS A 116 -11.22 -5.30 -4.19
N VAL A 117 -11.02 -6.22 -3.23
CA VAL A 117 -10.05 -7.31 -3.38
C VAL A 117 -10.49 -8.31 -4.46
N ASP A 118 -11.79 -8.58 -4.60
CA ASP A 118 -12.31 -9.42 -5.69
C ASP A 118 -12.10 -8.78 -7.07
N GLU A 119 -12.25 -7.46 -7.19
CA GLU A 119 -11.91 -6.71 -8.41
C GLU A 119 -10.41 -6.78 -8.71
N TRP A 120 -9.55 -6.63 -7.70
CA TRP A 120 -8.11 -6.76 -7.85
C TRP A 120 -7.71 -8.14 -8.37
N ILE A 121 -8.34 -9.21 -7.88
CA ILE A 121 -8.11 -10.58 -8.37
C ILE A 121 -8.58 -10.73 -9.82
N ALA A 122 -9.74 -10.17 -10.16
CA ALA A 122 -10.27 -10.21 -11.52
C ALA A 122 -9.38 -9.45 -12.51
N ASP A 123 -8.83 -8.31 -12.11
CA ASP A 123 -7.86 -7.53 -12.88
C ASP A 123 -6.54 -8.30 -13.07
N MET A 124 -5.99 -8.89 -12.01
CA MET A 124 -4.75 -9.70 -12.08
C MET A 124 -4.87 -10.90 -13.02
N LYS A 125 -6.05 -11.54 -13.11
CA LYS A 125 -6.29 -12.64 -14.04
C LYS A 125 -6.27 -12.20 -15.51
N LYS A 126 -6.57 -10.93 -15.78
CA LYS A 126 -6.54 -10.31 -17.11
C LYS A 126 -5.19 -9.71 -17.46
N ALA A 127 -4.27 -9.59 -16.49
CA ALA A 127 -2.97 -9.00 -16.71
C ALA A 127 -2.18 -9.76 -17.78
N PRO A 128 -1.51 -9.06 -18.71
CA PRO A 128 -0.69 -9.72 -19.71
C PRO A 128 0.47 -10.45 -19.03
N LYS A 129 0.88 -11.60 -19.58
CA LYS A 129 2.10 -12.28 -19.12
C LYS A 129 3.30 -11.40 -19.49
N LEU A 130 3.92 -10.75 -18.51
CA LEU A 130 5.06 -9.88 -18.77
C LEU A 130 6.35 -10.65 -19.01
N ALA A 131 7.19 -10.08 -19.87
CA ALA A 131 8.59 -10.46 -19.97
C ALA A 131 9.30 -10.12 -18.64
N PRO A 132 10.29 -10.92 -18.20
CA PRO A 132 10.96 -10.79 -16.90
C PRO A 132 11.49 -9.38 -16.59
N HIS A 133 11.90 -8.63 -17.62
CA HIS A 133 12.43 -7.26 -17.49
C HIS A 133 11.39 -6.23 -17.02
N PHE A 134 10.08 -6.47 -17.20
CA PHE A 134 9.06 -5.56 -16.65
C PHE A 134 8.64 -5.94 -15.23
N ALA A 135 8.79 -7.21 -14.84
CA ALA A 135 8.69 -7.60 -13.43
C ALA A 135 9.78 -6.92 -12.59
N TYR A 136 10.95 -6.70 -13.21
CA TYR A 136 12.13 -6.05 -12.65
C TYR A 136 11.91 -4.58 -12.22
N MET A 137 11.03 -3.81 -12.90
CA MET A 137 10.78 -2.40 -12.52
C MET A 137 9.88 -2.25 -11.28
N GLY A 138 9.01 -3.22 -10.99
CA GLY A 138 8.27 -3.27 -9.72
C GLY A 138 9.22 -3.53 -8.54
N SER A 139 10.22 -4.39 -8.73
CA SER A 139 11.27 -4.69 -7.74
C SER A 139 12.34 -3.60 -7.61
N TYR A 140 12.65 -2.82 -8.66
CA TYR A 140 13.65 -1.75 -8.60
C TYR A 140 13.29 -0.64 -7.61
N TRP A 141 12.00 -0.38 -7.40
CA TRP A 141 11.51 0.59 -6.41
C TRP A 141 11.26 0.00 -5.02
N ALA A 142 11.21 -1.34 -4.92
CA ALA A 142 11.23 -2.06 -3.64
C ALA A 142 12.65 -2.21 -3.07
N GLY A 143 13.70 -2.18 -3.90
CA GLY A 143 15.10 -2.36 -3.47
C GLY A 143 16.08 -1.19 -3.72
N GLY A 144 15.70 -0.15 -4.46
CA GLY A 144 16.65 0.84 -5.01
C GLY A 144 17.00 2.03 -4.12
N VAL A 145 17.60 1.83 -2.94
CA VAL A 145 18.38 2.89 -2.25
C VAL A 145 19.75 2.42 -1.76
N LEU A 146 20.12 1.16 -1.92
CA LEU A 146 21.49 0.69 -1.69
C LEU A 146 21.94 -0.09 -2.91
N GLY A 147 22.91 0.47 -3.64
CA GLY A 147 23.51 -0.19 -4.80
C GLY A 147 23.98 -1.60 -4.43
N GLY A 148 23.44 -2.59 -5.14
CA GLY A 148 23.80 -4.00 -5.04
C GLY A 148 22.89 -4.79 -5.98
N GLU A 149 23.46 -5.42 -7.00
CA GLU A 149 22.76 -6.15 -8.06
C GLU A 149 22.28 -7.55 -7.63
N ASP A 150 22.20 -7.84 -6.33
CA ASP A 150 21.99 -9.20 -5.84
C ASP A 150 20.52 -9.46 -5.43
N GLU A 151 19.88 -10.33 -6.21
CA GLU A 151 18.64 -11.11 -5.95
C GLU A 151 17.50 -10.45 -5.16
N VAL A 152 16.59 -9.77 -5.88
CA VAL A 152 15.25 -9.45 -5.36
C VAL A 152 14.23 -10.41 -6.00
N MET A 153 13.73 -11.34 -5.18
CA MET A 153 12.69 -12.30 -5.57
C MET A 153 11.41 -11.58 -6.03
N SER A 154 10.79 -12.09 -7.09
CA SER A 154 9.61 -11.53 -7.76
C SER A 154 8.37 -11.45 -6.86
N ALA A 155 8.18 -10.31 -6.19
CA ALA A 155 6.96 -9.96 -5.42
C ALA A 155 5.66 -9.99 -6.26
N ASN A 156 5.77 -9.95 -7.60
CA ASN A 156 4.62 -9.97 -8.52
C ASN A 156 3.78 -11.25 -8.49
N SER A 157 4.18 -12.29 -7.73
CA SER A 157 3.47 -13.57 -7.68
C SER A 157 2.48 -13.70 -6.50
N GLU A 158 2.55 -12.85 -5.48
CA GLU A 158 1.83 -13.09 -4.21
C GLU A 158 0.34 -12.67 -4.23
N VAL A 159 -0.12 -11.76 -5.10
CA VAL A 159 -1.58 -11.45 -5.19
C VAL A 159 -2.38 -12.65 -5.68
N GLN A 160 -1.76 -13.50 -6.51
CA GLN A 160 -2.39 -14.72 -6.98
C GLN A 160 -2.41 -15.81 -5.92
N ASP A 161 -1.76 -15.63 -4.76
CA ASP A 161 -1.82 -16.57 -3.65
C ASP A 161 -3.26 -16.62 -3.11
N PRO A 162 -4.02 -17.68 -3.41
CA PRO A 162 -5.39 -17.80 -2.94
C PRO A 162 -5.44 -17.87 -1.41
N ALA A 163 -4.34 -18.27 -0.75
CA ALA A 163 -4.25 -18.32 0.70
C ALA A 163 -4.24 -16.93 1.32
N LEU A 164 -3.54 -15.95 0.72
CA LEU A 164 -3.52 -14.57 1.23
C LEU A 164 -4.92 -13.95 1.25
N VAL A 165 -5.65 -14.08 0.14
CA VAL A 165 -7.01 -13.57 0.01
C VAL A 165 -7.98 -14.32 0.95
N ALA A 166 -7.85 -15.65 1.02
CA ALA A 166 -8.69 -16.45 1.92
C ALA A 166 -8.46 -16.06 3.39
N ARG A 167 -7.21 -15.80 3.79
CA ARG A 167 -6.86 -15.29 5.13
C ARG A 167 -7.51 -13.94 5.40
N LEU A 168 -7.46 -12.99 4.47
CA LEU A 168 -8.12 -11.69 4.62
C LEU A 168 -9.63 -11.85 4.84
N LYS A 169 -10.30 -12.60 3.95
CA LYS A 169 -11.75 -12.84 4.06
C LYS A 169 -12.12 -13.58 5.35
N GLY A 170 -11.27 -14.49 5.81
CA GLY A 170 -11.43 -15.17 7.10
C GLY A 170 -11.36 -14.18 8.27
N ALA A 171 -10.30 -13.38 8.33
CA ALA A 171 -10.09 -12.40 9.40
C ALA A 171 -11.24 -11.38 9.50
N LEU A 172 -11.74 -10.89 8.37
CA LEU A 172 -12.89 -9.97 8.33
C LEU A 172 -14.17 -10.62 8.89
N ARG A 173 -14.45 -11.88 8.53
CA ARG A 173 -15.62 -12.62 9.05
C ARG A 173 -15.52 -12.86 10.55
N GLU A 174 -14.32 -13.17 11.05
CA GLU A 174 -14.06 -13.35 12.48
C GLU A 174 -14.29 -12.06 13.26
N LEU A 175 -13.79 -10.92 12.76
CA LEU A 175 -14.04 -9.60 13.36
C LEU A 175 -15.54 -9.30 13.48
N ARG A 176 -16.31 -9.54 12.41
CA ARG A 176 -17.76 -9.38 12.43
C ARG A 176 -18.45 -10.30 13.45
N ALA A 177 -17.99 -11.53 13.58
CA ALA A 177 -18.55 -12.48 14.54
C ALA A 177 -18.28 -12.03 15.99
N GLY A 178 -17.07 -11.56 16.28
CA GLY A 178 -16.67 -11.04 17.60
C GLY A 178 -17.40 -9.76 18.01
N GLY A 179 -17.70 -8.87 17.06
CA GLY A 179 -18.47 -7.65 17.31
C GLY A 179 -19.92 -7.91 17.76
N ARG A 180 -20.51 -9.06 17.38
CA ARG A 180 -21.88 -9.44 17.75
C ARG A 180 -22.00 -10.02 19.17
N THR A 181 -20.92 -10.58 19.71
CA THR A 181 -20.91 -11.10 21.09
C THR A 181 -20.69 -10.03 22.15
N GLY A 182 -20.14 -8.86 21.79
CA GLY A 182 -19.87 -7.75 22.72
C GLY A 182 -20.97 -6.69 22.86
N GLN A 183 -22.14 -6.87 22.23
CA GLN A 183 -23.29 -5.95 22.32
C GLN A 183 -24.43 -6.45 23.25
N LYS A 184 -24.15 -7.46 24.08
CA LYS A 184 -25.08 -7.90 25.15
C LYS A 184 -24.56 -7.43 26.51
N GLU A 185 -24.68 -6.13 26.78
CA GLU A 185 -24.71 -5.58 28.15
C GLU A 185 -25.80 -4.51 28.23
#